data_AF-A0A386IQ17-F1
#
_entry.id   AF-A0A386IQ17-F1
#
_cell.length_a   1.000
_cell.length_b   1.000
_cell.length_c   1.000
_cell.angle_alpha   90.00
_cell.angle_beta   90.00
_cell.angle_gamma   90.00
#
_symmetry.space_group_name_H-M   'P 1'
#
loop_
_entity.id
_entity.type
_entity.pdbx_description
1 polymer ?
#
loop_
_entity_poly.entity_id
_entity_poly.type
_entity_poly.pdbx_seq_one_letter_code
_entity_poly.pdbx_strand_id
1 'polypeptide(L)'
;MADDERKKLEEEKKRKQAEIERKRAEVRARMEEASKAKKAKKGFMTPERKKKLRLLLRKKAAEELKKEQERKAAERRRIIEERCGKPKLVDDANEGSLKQVCEGYHRRIVDLENKKFDLEKEVEFRDFQVENGGHDDIYLHKRRVI
;
A
#
# COMPACT_ATOMS: atom_id res chain seq x y z
N MET A 1 25.08 -8.33 35.20
CA MET A 1 24.02 -7.51 35.84
C MET A 1 22.95 -7.06 34.83
N ALA A 2 23.30 -6.48 33.67
CA ALA A 2 22.31 -6.01 32.68
C ALA A 2 21.54 -7.13 31.93
N ASP A 3 22.17 -8.28 31.68
CA ASP A 3 21.54 -9.37 30.93
C ASP A 3 20.52 -10.17 31.77
N ASP A 4 20.74 -10.30 33.08
CA ASP A 4 19.78 -10.95 33.99
C ASP A 4 18.51 -10.11 34.21
N GLU A 5 18.63 -8.79 34.23
CA GLU A 5 17.47 -7.89 34.29
C GLU A 5 16.66 -7.92 33.00
N ARG A 6 17.31 -7.98 31.83
CA ARG A 6 16.64 -8.17 30.54
C ARG A 6 15.89 -9.49 30.49
N LYS A 7 16.50 -10.57 30.97
CA LYS A 7 15.90 -11.92 31.00
C LYS A 7 14.68 -11.97 31.92
N LYS A 8 14.75 -11.34 33.10
CA LYS A 8 13.60 -11.21 34.02
C LYS A 8 12.46 -10.39 33.42
N LEU A 9 12.77 -9.27 32.74
CA LEU A 9 11.77 -8.44 32.07
C LEU A 9 11.08 -9.16 30.90
N GLU A 10 11.81 -9.98 30.14
CA GLU A 10 11.22 -10.81 29.08
C GLU A 10 10.34 -11.93 29.63
N GLU A 11 10.76 -12.61 30.70
CA GLU A 11 9.94 -13.62 31.36
C GLU A 11 8.66 -13.04 31.96
N GLU A 12 8.73 -11.84 32.55
CA GLU A 12 7.56 -11.16 33.09
C GLU A 12 6.58 -10.74 31.99
N LYS A 13 7.08 -10.21 30.85
CA LYS A 13 6.27 -9.90 29.67
C LYS A 13 5.62 -11.15 29.09
N LYS A 14 6.36 -12.25 28.99
CA LYS A 14 5.86 -13.53 28.47
C LYS A 14 4.78 -14.12 29.39
N ARG A 15 4.95 -14.03 30.71
CA ARG A 15 3.93 -14.43 31.69
C ARG A 15 2.66 -13.57 31.59
N LYS A 16 2.81 -12.24 31.51
CA LYS A 16 1.68 -11.32 31.31
C LYS A 16 0.95 -11.59 29.99
N GLN A 17 1.69 -11.89 28.93
CA GLN A 17 1.12 -12.19 27.62
C GLN A 17 0.38 -13.53 27.59
N ALA A 18 0.94 -14.56 28.23
CA ALA A 18 0.30 -15.86 28.38
C ALA A 18 -0.98 -15.79 29.23
N GLU A 19 -1.00 -14.97 30.29
CA GLU A 19 -2.19 -14.75 31.11
C GLU A 19 -3.30 -14.03 30.32
N ILE A 20 -2.95 -13.02 29.53
CA ILE A 20 -3.89 -12.32 28.63
C ILE A 20 -4.45 -13.28 27.57
N GLU A 21 -3.61 -14.14 27.01
CA GLU A 21 -4.00 -15.11 25.99
C GLU A 21 -4.93 -16.19 26.57
N ARG A 22 -4.63 -16.68 27.76
CA ARG A 22 -5.49 -17.62 28.50
C ARG A 22 -6.86 -17.01 28.82
N LYS A 23 -6.92 -15.77 29.33
CA LYS A 23 -8.19 -15.05 29.58
C LYS A 23 -8.97 -14.81 28.28
N ARG A 24 -8.30 -14.52 27.17
CA ARG A 24 -8.95 -14.38 25.86
C ARG A 24 -9.51 -15.70 25.34
N ALA A 25 -8.80 -16.80 25.52
CA ALA A 25 -9.25 -18.13 25.10
C ALA A 25 -10.48 -18.59 25.90
N GLU A 26 -10.49 -18.38 27.20
CA GLU A 26 -11.62 -18.72 28.07
C GLU A 26 -12.87 -17.91 27.73
N VAL A 27 -12.73 -16.60 27.52
CA VAL A 27 -13.83 -15.74 27.07
C VAL A 27 -14.35 -16.15 25.70
N ARG A 28 -13.47 -16.59 24.79
CA ARG A 28 -13.86 -17.09 23.46
C ARG A 28 -14.63 -18.41 23.55
N ALA A 29 -14.16 -19.36 24.37
CA ALA A 29 -14.83 -20.65 24.57
C ALA A 29 -16.24 -20.46 25.17
N ARG A 30 -16.37 -19.63 26.21
CA ARG A 30 -17.67 -19.31 26.83
C ARG A 30 -18.66 -18.65 25.86
N MET A 31 -18.15 -17.78 24.98
CA MET A 31 -18.97 -17.11 23.96
C MET A 31 -19.34 -18.04 22.80
N GLU A 32 -18.50 -19.00 22.45
CA GLU A 32 -18.77 -20.01 21.41
C GLU A 32 -19.86 -21.00 21.87
N GLU A 33 -19.79 -21.44 23.13
CA GLU A 33 -20.76 -22.33 23.75
C GLU A 33 -22.16 -21.69 23.83
N ALA A 34 -22.23 -20.42 24.23
CA ALA A 34 -23.47 -19.64 24.22
C ALA A 34 -24.04 -19.38 22.81
N SER A 35 -23.20 -19.40 21.78
CA SER A 35 -23.60 -19.14 20.39
C SER A 35 -24.16 -20.39 19.67
N LYS A 36 -23.78 -21.60 20.09
CA LYS A 36 -24.29 -22.87 19.53
C LYS A 36 -25.80 -23.05 19.74
N ALA A 37 -26.37 -22.42 20.77
CA ALA A 37 -27.80 -22.48 21.10
C ALA A 37 -28.68 -21.46 20.33
N LYS A 38 -28.11 -20.47 19.64
CA LYS A 38 -28.85 -19.44 18.87
C LYS A 38 -28.39 -19.36 17.42
N LYS A 39 -28.38 -20.52 16.75
CA LYS A 39 -28.07 -20.66 15.32
C LYS A 39 -29.25 -20.17 14.47
N ALA A 40 -29.26 -18.89 14.15
CA ALA A 40 -29.88 -18.46 12.89
C ALA A 40 -29.24 -17.18 12.32
N LYS A 41 -29.10 -16.08 13.08
CA LYS A 41 -28.60 -14.80 12.52
C LYS A 41 -27.82 -13.88 13.48
N LYS A 42 -27.58 -14.29 14.74
CA LYS A 42 -26.87 -13.47 15.73
C LYS A 42 -25.41 -13.92 15.82
N GLY A 43 -24.55 -13.31 15.00
CA GLY A 43 -23.11 -13.60 15.01
C GLY A 43 -22.48 -13.39 16.40
N PHE A 44 -21.36 -14.09 16.64
CA PHE A 44 -20.57 -14.10 17.89
C PHE A 44 -20.27 -12.71 18.50
N MET A 45 -20.25 -11.66 17.69
CA MET A 45 -19.97 -10.30 18.13
C MET A 45 -21.23 -9.45 18.28
N THR A 46 -21.26 -8.65 19.34
CA THR A 46 -22.28 -7.58 19.46
C THR A 46 -22.15 -6.60 18.29
N PRO A 47 -23.26 -6.00 17.82
CA PRO A 47 -23.25 -5.03 16.73
C PRO A 47 -22.26 -3.88 16.94
N GLU A 48 -22.13 -3.41 18.19
CA GLU A 48 -21.18 -2.36 18.60
C GLU A 48 -19.72 -2.78 18.44
N ARG A 49 -19.36 -4.01 18.90
CA ARG A 49 -18.01 -4.56 18.73
C ARG A 49 -17.67 -4.73 17.25
N LYS A 50 -18.64 -5.16 16.43
CA LYS A 50 -18.47 -5.27 14.97
C LYS A 50 -18.26 -3.90 14.32
N LYS A 51 -18.97 -2.86 14.75
CA LYS A 51 -18.78 -1.48 14.29
C LYS A 51 -17.39 -0.95 14.65
N LYS A 52 -16.94 -1.17 15.89
CA LYS A 52 -15.59 -0.76 16.34
C LYS A 52 -14.49 -1.51 15.58
N LEU A 53 -14.64 -2.82 15.35
CA LEU A 53 -13.66 -3.60 14.59
C LEU A 53 -13.54 -3.11 13.14
N ARG A 54 -14.65 -2.88 12.45
CA ARG A 54 -14.62 -2.33 11.08
C ARG A 54 -13.92 -0.97 11.01
N LEU A 55 -14.15 -0.12 12.00
CA LEU A 55 -13.49 1.19 12.08
C LEU A 55 -11.97 1.02 12.22
N LEU A 56 -11.52 0.14 13.12
CA LEU A 56 -10.08 -0.13 13.32
C LEU A 56 -9.43 -0.72 12.06
N LEU A 57 -10.11 -1.62 11.36
CA LEU A 57 -9.61 -2.19 10.11
C LEU A 57 -9.47 -1.15 9.00
N ARG A 58 -10.44 -0.24 8.85
CA ARG A 58 -10.34 0.86 7.87
C ARG A 58 -9.24 1.86 8.24
N LYS A 59 -9.09 2.17 9.53
CA LYS A 59 -7.99 3.03 10.00
C LYS A 59 -6.63 2.41 9.69
N LYS A 60 -6.46 1.12 9.96
CA LYS A 60 -5.22 0.39 9.63
C LYS A 60 -4.99 0.34 8.12
N ALA A 61 -6.02 0.08 7.32
CA ALA A 61 -5.91 0.07 5.86
C ALA A 61 -5.51 1.44 5.30
N ALA A 62 -6.07 2.54 5.85
CA ALA A 62 -5.71 3.90 5.46
C ALA A 62 -4.26 4.25 5.85
N GLU A 63 -3.81 3.82 7.03
CA GLU A 63 -2.44 4.01 7.48
C GLU A 63 -1.42 3.26 6.60
N GLU A 64 -1.67 1.99 6.31
CA GLU A 64 -0.83 1.19 5.41
C GLU A 64 -0.82 1.78 3.99
N LEU A 65 -1.97 2.25 3.48
CA LEU A 65 -2.04 2.92 2.18
C LEU A 65 -1.17 4.19 2.14
N LYS A 66 -1.19 5.01 3.20
CA LYS A 66 -0.35 6.21 3.29
C LYS A 66 1.14 5.84 3.31
N LYS A 67 1.51 4.80 4.06
CA LYS A 67 2.89 4.32 4.12
C LYS A 67 3.38 3.79 2.77
N GLU A 68 2.52 3.11 2.03
CA GLU A 68 2.82 2.65 0.68
C GLU A 68 3.00 3.82 -0.31
N GLN A 69 2.15 4.84 -0.21
CA GLN A 69 2.31 6.07 -1.01
C GLN A 69 3.64 6.76 -0.73
N GLU A 70 4.03 6.89 0.53
CA GLU A 70 5.32 7.47 0.92
C GLU A 70 6.49 6.63 0.38
N ARG A 71 6.41 5.30 0.45
CA ARG A 71 7.41 4.40 -0.14
C ARG A 71 7.54 4.58 -1.65
N LYS A 72 6.41 4.62 -2.36
CA LYS A 72 6.37 4.81 -3.82
C LYS A 72 6.88 6.20 -4.22
N ALA A 73 6.60 7.23 -3.43
CA ALA A 73 7.12 8.58 -3.66
C ALA A 73 8.64 8.65 -3.45
N ALA A 74 9.16 7.99 -2.41
CA ALA A 74 10.60 7.92 -2.16
C ALA A 74 11.33 7.14 -3.27
N GLU A 75 10.76 6.01 -3.69
CA GLU A 75 11.29 5.23 -4.82
C GLU A 75 11.27 6.02 -6.13
N ARG A 76 10.18 6.75 -6.41
CA ARG A 76 10.10 7.66 -7.55
C ARG A 76 11.21 8.71 -7.51
N ARG A 77 11.50 9.29 -6.34
CA ARG A 77 12.60 10.27 -6.19
C ARG A 77 13.95 9.63 -6.48
N ARG A 78 14.23 8.46 -5.91
CA ARG A 78 15.46 7.69 -6.16
C ARG A 78 15.67 7.41 -7.65
N ILE A 79 14.62 6.95 -8.34
CA ILE A 79 14.69 6.64 -9.78
C ILE A 79 14.95 7.90 -10.61
N ILE A 80 14.34 9.04 -10.25
CA ILE A 80 14.58 10.31 -10.95
C ILE A 80 16.04 10.74 -10.79
N GLU A 81 16.58 10.66 -9.59
CA GLU A 81 17.98 11.00 -9.32
C GLU A 81 18.95 10.11 -10.12
N GLU A 82 18.71 8.79 -10.11
CA GLU A 82 19.49 7.82 -10.87
C GLU A 82 19.41 8.06 -12.38
N ARG A 83 18.22 8.35 -12.91
CA ARG A 83 18.01 8.57 -14.35
C ARG A 83 18.57 9.91 -14.82
N CYS A 84 18.29 11.00 -14.11
CA CYS A 84 18.73 12.33 -14.52
C CYS A 84 20.25 12.50 -14.33
N GLY A 85 20.82 11.89 -13.30
CA GLY A 85 22.24 11.97 -13.01
C GLY A 85 22.70 13.37 -12.63
N LYS A 86 24.02 13.61 -12.72
CA LYS A 86 24.61 14.92 -12.42
C LYS A 86 24.54 15.85 -13.65
N PRO A 87 24.36 17.16 -13.44
CA PRO A 87 24.48 18.15 -14.52
C PRO A 87 25.83 18.03 -15.24
N LYS A 88 25.84 18.29 -16.55
CA LYS A 88 27.08 18.37 -17.32
C LYS A 88 27.85 19.63 -16.89
N LEU A 89 29.16 19.48 -16.68
CA LEU A 89 30.06 20.60 -16.37
C LEU A 89 30.24 21.45 -17.63
N VAL A 90 29.94 22.74 -17.53
CA VAL A 90 30.03 23.71 -18.65
C VAL A 90 30.99 24.85 -18.37
N ASP A 91 31.48 25.00 -17.14
CA ASP A 91 32.25 26.16 -16.69
C ASP A 91 33.59 26.34 -17.41
N ASP A 92 34.24 25.24 -17.82
CA ASP A 92 35.50 25.24 -18.58
C ASP A 92 35.35 24.64 -20.00
N ALA A 93 34.12 24.55 -20.51
CA ALA A 93 33.86 23.91 -21.80
C ALA A 93 34.15 24.85 -22.98
N ASN A 94 34.88 24.35 -23.98
CA ASN A 94 35.05 25.07 -25.25
C ASN A 94 33.76 25.02 -26.10
N GLU A 95 33.69 25.85 -27.14
CA GLU A 95 32.50 25.98 -28.00
C GLU A 95 32.07 24.64 -28.63
N GLY A 96 33.03 23.82 -29.06
CA GLY A 96 32.75 22.49 -29.62
C GLY A 96 32.11 21.54 -28.59
N SER A 97 32.64 21.52 -27.38
CA SER A 97 32.12 20.74 -26.25
C SER A 97 30.72 21.22 -25.84
N LEU A 98 30.48 22.54 -25.80
CA LEU A 98 29.17 23.11 -25.51
C LEU A 98 28.13 22.69 -26.55
N LYS A 99 28.48 22.75 -27.85
CA LYS A 99 27.60 22.30 -28.93
C LYS A 99 27.24 20.82 -28.79
N GLN A 100 28.22 19.95 -28.51
CA GLN A 100 28.00 18.53 -28.27
C GLN A 100 27.08 18.26 -27.07
N VAL A 101 27.22 19.02 -25.99
CA VAL A 101 26.34 18.92 -24.81
C VAL A 101 24.90 19.28 -25.18
N CYS A 102 24.69 20.39 -25.91
CA CYS A 102 23.37 20.80 -26.38
C CYS A 102 22.72 19.75 -27.29
N GLU A 103 23.46 19.23 -28.27
CA GLU A 103 22.98 18.17 -29.18
C GLU A 103 22.67 16.86 -28.44
N GLY A 104 23.45 16.54 -27.41
CA GLY A 104 23.22 15.38 -26.54
C GLY A 104 21.94 15.52 -25.72
N TYR A 105 21.71 16.68 -25.10
CA TYR A 105 20.46 16.96 -24.38
C TYR A 105 19.26 16.97 -25.31
N HIS A 106 19.37 17.58 -26.48
CA HIS A 106 18.27 17.62 -27.45
C HIS A 106 17.84 16.22 -27.89
N ARG A 107 18.79 15.35 -28.29
CA ARG A 107 18.50 13.94 -28.62
C ARG A 107 17.82 13.21 -27.46
N ARG A 108 18.32 13.40 -26.25
CA ARG A 108 17.76 12.74 -25.06
C ARG A 108 16.34 13.22 -24.74
N ILE A 109 16.03 14.50 -24.96
CA ILE A 109 14.68 15.04 -24.80
C ILE A 109 13.74 14.37 -25.80
N VAL A 110 14.10 14.32 -27.07
CA VAL A 110 13.29 13.68 -28.12
C VAL A 110 13.01 12.21 -27.77
N ASP A 111 14.02 11.45 -27.36
CA ASP A 111 13.85 10.04 -26.96
C ASP A 111 12.91 9.86 -25.76
N LEU A 112 12.96 10.78 -24.79
CA LEU A 112 12.10 10.77 -23.61
C LEU A 112 10.66 11.16 -23.95
N GLU A 113 10.47 12.12 -24.86
CA GLU A 113 9.15 12.54 -25.35
C GLU A 113 8.45 11.42 -26.10
N ASN A 114 9.16 10.70 -26.98
CA ASN A 114 8.61 9.54 -27.68
C ASN A 114 8.15 8.46 -26.70
N LYS A 115 9.00 8.08 -25.73
CA LYS A 115 8.64 7.09 -24.70
C LYS A 115 7.47 7.56 -23.83
N LYS A 116 7.40 8.85 -23.52
CA LYS A 116 6.28 9.43 -22.77
C LYS A 116 4.98 9.27 -23.57
N PHE A 117 4.99 9.59 -24.86
CA PHE A 117 3.81 9.47 -25.72
C PHE A 117 3.28 8.03 -25.77
N ASP A 118 4.16 7.05 -25.99
CA ASP A 118 3.78 5.63 -26.02
C ASP A 118 3.11 5.20 -24.70
N LEU A 119 3.71 5.59 -23.56
CA LEU A 119 3.16 5.31 -22.23
C LEU A 119 1.81 5.99 -21.99
N GLU A 120 1.64 7.23 -22.41
CA GLU A 120 0.38 7.96 -22.29
C GLU A 120 -0.73 7.26 -23.10
N LYS A 121 -0.41 6.78 -24.31
CA LYS A 121 -1.37 6.03 -25.14
C LYS A 121 -1.72 4.68 -24.58
N GLU A 122 -0.76 3.97 -24.00
CA GLU A 122 -1.06 2.71 -23.29
C GLU A 122 -1.98 2.95 -22.08
N VAL A 123 -1.71 3.99 -21.28
CA VAL A 123 -2.55 4.33 -20.13
C VAL A 123 -3.95 4.73 -20.58
N GLU A 124 -4.08 5.58 -21.60
CA GLU A 124 -5.37 5.98 -22.17
C GLU A 124 -6.20 4.76 -22.61
N PHE A 125 -5.56 3.81 -23.30
CA PHE A 125 -6.23 2.58 -23.74
C PHE A 125 -6.64 1.67 -22.58
N ARG A 126 -5.83 1.60 -21.51
CA ARG A 126 -6.16 0.83 -20.31
C ARG A 126 -7.30 1.46 -19.51
N ASP A 127 -7.33 2.78 -19.41
CA ASP A 127 -8.41 3.51 -18.75
C ASP A 127 -9.74 3.29 -19.48
N PHE A 128 -9.73 3.35 -20.82
CA PHE A 128 -10.88 2.99 -21.65
C PHE A 128 -11.37 1.55 -21.40
N GLN A 129 -10.47 0.57 -21.29
CA GLN A 129 -10.85 -0.83 -20.99
C GLN A 129 -11.48 -0.97 -19.59
N VAL A 130 -10.94 -0.28 -18.59
CA VAL A 130 -11.50 -0.29 -17.23
C VAL A 130 -12.89 0.32 -17.21
N GLU A 131 -13.11 1.42 -17.94
CA GLU A 131 -14.42 2.06 -18.05
C GLU A 131 -15.45 1.14 -18.71
N ASN A 132 -15.11 0.53 -19.86
CA ASN A 132 -16.04 -0.34 -20.58
C ASN A 132 -16.28 -1.68 -19.87
N GLY A 133 -15.23 -2.32 -19.34
CA GLY A 133 -15.39 -3.56 -18.57
C GLY A 133 -16.14 -3.35 -17.25
N GLY A 134 -15.94 -2.19 -16.60
CA GLY A 134 -16.70 -1.79 -15.42
C GLY A 134 -18.17 -1.49 -15.73
N HIS A 135 -18.47 -0.98 -16.94
CA HIS A 135 -19.84 -0.87 -17.44
C HIS A 135 -20.47 -2.27 -17.49
N ASP A 136 -19.88 -3.22 -18.22
CA ASP A 136 -20.44 -4.57 -18.41
C ASP A 136 -20.76 -5.30 -17.10
N ASP A 137 -19.90 -5.20 -16.08
CA ASP A 137 -20.13 -5.77 -14.74
C ASP A 137 -21.36 -5.15 -14.04
N ILE A 138 -21.59 -3.84 -14.18
CA ILE A 138 -22.77 -3.16 -13.62
C ILE A 138 -24.05 -3.64 -14.31
N TYR A 139 -24.02 -3.85 -15.63
CA TYR A 139 -25.20 -4.34 -16.38
C TYR A 139 -25.46 -5.82 -16.13
N LEU A 140 -24.41 -6.66 -15.99
CA LEU A 140 -24.57 -8.05 -15.57
C LEU A 140 -25.17 -8.15 -14.17
N HIS A 141 -24.71 -7.33 -13.23
CA HIS A 141 -25.26 -7.33 -11.87
C HIS A 141 -26.73 -6.91 -11.86
N LYS A 142 -27.11 -5.88 -12.64
CA LYS A 142 -28.52 -5.48 -12.78
C LYS A 142 -29.39 -6.55 -13.44
N ARG A 143 -28.89 -7.28 -14.44
CA ARG A 143 -29.63 -8.39 -15.08
C ARG A 143 -29.76 -9.65 -14.22
N ARG A 144 -28.91 -9.85 -13.22
CA ARG A 144 -28.95 -11.02 -12.31
C ARG A 144 -29.86 -10.81 -11.10
N VAL A 145 -30.20 -9.57 -10.79
CA VAL A 145 -31.00 -9.17 -9.61
C VAL A 145 -32.47 -8.88 -9.98
N ILE A 146 -32.82 -8.95 -11.26
CA ILE A 146 -34.21 -8.97 -11.76
C ILE A 146 -34.51 -10.40 -12.21
#